data_AF-A0A2W5DNW3-F1
#
_entry.id   AF-A0A2W5DNW3-F1
#
_cell.length_a   1.000
_cell.length_b   1.000
_cell.length_c   1.000
_cell.angle_alpha   90.00
_cell.angle_beta   90.00
_cell.angle_gamma   90.00
#
_symmetry.space_group_name_H-M   'P 1'
#
loop_
_entity.id
_entity.type
_entity.pdbx_description
1 polymer ?
#
loop_
_entity_poly.entity_id
_entity_poly.type
_entity_poly.pdbx_seq_one_letter_code
_entity_poly.pdbx_strand_id
1 'polypeptide(L)'
;MLPKGLFGGGLLPDWIPAGTIGSAQVTLSGKEESSLNVPATQEQIDRRINDFASRCFRDIADRDYIAARLASRALLIPQFLWSAQQAVEKYLKYFLLVHRIKATKVRHDIHKALELTKRGPFPMDLSPPCLEFINTVAELGEYRYLDVSYFVQGYALLDLDRAVWELRRYCQLLDTQQAAPSEHLKRIELAKEQIRQSKSRPPHEFKVLGGYLEEVLANKKHAARSPLIWNNAFFGNRKRETVRAHDHFIGENAPLYLFPQMLDQLLEYVFIPPKLVDQYRLHLAEVEAGRITP
;
A
#
# COMPACT_ATOMS: atom_id res chain seq x y z
N MET A 1 -24.68 0.80 40.23
CA MET A 1 -25.18 -0.59 40.27
C MET A 1 -25.84 -0.90 38.94
N LEU A 2 -25.17 -1.68 38.09
CA LEU A 2 -25.70 -2.33 36.88
C LEU A 2 -24.98 -3.68 36.75
N PRO A 3 -25.66 -4.78 36.39
CA PRO A 3 -25.12 -6.12 36.47
C PRO A 3 -24.41 -6.59 35.18
N LYS A 4 -23.59 -7.63 35.37
CA LYS A 4 -22.73 -8.32 34.40
C LYS A 4 -23.50 -9.32 33.53
N GLY A 5 -23.01 -9.52 32.30
CA GLY A 5 -22.87 -10.85 31.66
C GLY A 5 -23.92 -11.23 30.63
N LEU A 6 -23.50 -11.32 29.35
CA LEU A 6 -24.19 -12.05 28.28
C LEU A 6 -23.19 -12.33 27.14
N PHE A 7 -22.54 -13.49 27.17
CA PHE A 7 -22.03 -14.16 25.96
C PHE A 7 -22.17 -15.67 26.20
N GLY A 8 -23.33 -16.19 25.80
CA GLY A 8 -23.60 -17.61 25.58
C GLY A 8 -23.17 -17.99 24.16
N GLY A 9 -22.57 -19.17 24.04
CA GLY A 9 -22.01 -19.69 22.80
C GLY A 9 -23.04 -20.16 21.78
N GLY A 10 -22.59 -20.27 20.53
CA GLY A 10 -23.33 -20.84 19.40
C GLY A 10 -22.40 -21.20 18.24
N LEU A 11 -22.10 -22.50 18.15
CA LEU A 11 -21.96 -23.37 16.97
C LEU A 11 -21.09 -22.90 15.77
N LEU A 12 -19.96 -23.60 15.61
CA LEU A 12 -19.22 -23.76 14.35
C LEU A 12 -19.73 -25.02 13.60
N PRO A 13 -19.79 -25.05 12.25
CA PRO A 13 -20.24 -26.23 11.51
C PRO A 13 -19.13 -27.28 11.24
N ASP A 14 -19.56 -28.54 11.29
CA ASP A 14 -18.81 -29.80 11.17
C ASP A 14 -18.34 -30.13 9.75
N TRP A 15 -17.02 -30.16 9.49
CA TRP A 15 -16.41 -30.95 8.40
C TRP A 15 -14.92 -31.28 8.66
N ILE A 16 -14.61 -32.30 9.47
CA ILE A 16 -13.36 -33.11 9.37
C ILE A 16 -13.67 -34.56 9.82
N PRO A 17 -13.33 -35.61 9.05
CA PRO A 17 -13.65 -36.99 9.42
C PRO A 17 -12.68 -37.57 10.45
N ALA A 18 -13.24 -38.39 11.35
CA ALA A 18 -12.55 -39.09 12.43
C ALA A 18 -11.62 -40.20 11.92
N GLY A 19 -10.42 -40.28 12.52
CA GLY A 19 -9.44 -41.34 12.30
C GLY A 19 -8.64 -41.63 13.57
N THR A 20 -9.10 -42.63 14.33
CA THR A 20 -8.38 -43.57 15.21
C THR A 20 -7.28 -43.03 16.16
N ILE A 21 -7.64 -42.85 17.44
CA ILE A 21 -6.68 -42.65 18.54
C ILE A 21 -6.20 -44.01 19.04
N GLY A 22 -4.95 -44.35 18.75
CA GLY A 22 -4.20 -45.39 19.46
C GLY A 22 -3.63 -44.81 20.76
N SER A 23 -3.97 -45.43 21.89
CA SER A 23 -3.50 -45.05 23.21
C SER A 23 -2.02 -45.40 23.41
N ALA A 24 -1.17 -44.39 23.51
CA ALA A 24 0.16 -44.51 24.11
C ALA A 24 0.18 -43.72 25.42
N GLN A 25 0.33 -44.42 26.53
CA GLN A 25 0.59 -43.80 27.84
C GLN A 25 1.97 -43.13 27.78
N VAL A 26 2.01 -41.80 27.93
CA VAL A 26 3.25 -41.05 28.17
C VAL A 26 3.28 -40.69 29.65
N THR A 27 4.18 -41.35 30.38
CA THR A 27 4.58 -41.02 31.74
C THR A 27 5.16 -39.60 31.79
N LEU A 28 4.53 -38.72 32.56
CA LEU A 28 5.04 -37.39 32.89
C LEU A 28 6.13 -37.52 33.96
N SER A 29 7.40 -37.51 33.54
CA SER A 29 8.51 -37.14 34.42
C SER A 29 9.52 -36.34 33.61
N GLY A 30 9.71 -35.07 33.96
CA GLY A 30 10.73 -34.25 33.31
C GLY A 30 10.47 -32.77 33.46
N LYS A 31 10.94 -32.23 34.60
CA LYS A 31 11.39 -30.86 34.83
C LYS A 31 10.74 -29.78 33.96
N GLU A 32 9.86 -28.98 34.58
CA GLU A 32 9.66 -27.59 34.18
C GLU A 32 11.00 -26.86 34.30
N GLU A 33 11.78 -26.87 33.23
CA GLU A 33 12.75 -25.81 33.00
C GLU A 33 11.94 -24.54 32.77
N SER A 34 11.84 -23.76 33.85
CA SER A 34 11.60 -22.33 33.82
C SER A 34 12.44 -21.73 32.70
N SER A 35 11.82 -21.54 31.53
CA SER A 35 12.41 -20.84 30.42
C SER A 35 12.67 -19.41 30.88
N LEU A 36 13.90 -19.17 31.32
CA LEU A 36 14.42 -17.85 31.63
C LEU A 36 14.03 -16.92 30.48
N ASN A 37 13.30 -15.87 30.83
CA ASN A 37 12.80 -14.87 29.90
C ASN A 37 13.99 -14.02 29.43
N VAL A 38 14.84 -14.59 28.57
CA VAL A 38 16.01 -13.90 28.03
C VAL A 38 15.49 -12.80 27.10
N PRO A 39 15.77 -11.51 27.38
CA PRO A 39 15.34 -10.43 26.52
C PRO A 39 15.91 -10.62 25.12
N ALA A 40 15.06 -10.41 24.10
CA ALA A 40 15.47 -10.56 22.71
C ALA A 40 16.67 -9.65 22.41
N THR A 41 17.65 -10.18 21.67
CA THR A 41 18.79 -9.38 21.24
C THR A 41 18.32 -8.27 20.29
N GLN A 42 19.06 -7.16 20.24
CA GLN A 42 18.76 -6.07 19.30
C GLN A 42 18.68 -6.59 17.85
N GLU A 43 19.52 -7.56 17.51
CA GLU A 43 19.49 -8.23 16.22
C GLU A 43 18.17 -8.98 15.95
N GLN A 44 17.67 -9.74 16.94
CA GLN A 44 16.38 -10.42 16.82
C GLN A 44 15.25 -9.41 16.63
N ILE A 45 15.32 -8.27 17.33
CA ILE A 45 14.36 -7.18 17.17
C ILE A 45 14.43 -6.59 15.76
N ASP A 46 15.62 -6.32 15.24
CA ASP A 46 15.80 -5.76 13.90
C ASP A 46 15.30 -6.68 12.78
N ARG A 47 15.52 -8.00 12.91
CA ARG A 47 14.93 -8.98 11.98
C ARG A 47 13.41 -8.96 12.04
N ARG A 48 12.81 -8.86 13.24
CA ARG A 48 11.35 -8.75 13.40
C ARG A 48 10.80 -7.44 12.84
N ILE A 49 11.54 -6.33 12.95
CA ILE A 49 11.16 -5.04 12.33
C ILE A 49 11.19 -5.15 10.80
N ASN A 50 12.19 -5.81 10.22
CA ASN A 50 12.29 -6.00 8.78
C ASN A 50 11.20 -6.93 8.23
N ASP A 51 10.87 -7.98 8.98
CA ASP A 51 9.75 -8.86 8.71
C ASP A 51 8.41 -8.11 8.80
N PHE A 52 8.22 -7.26 9.83
CA PHE A 52 7.08 -6.36 9.92
C PHE A 52 7.00 -5.43 8.71
N ALA A 53 8.10 -4.81 8.30
CA ALA A 53 8.12 -3.94 7.13
C ALA A 53 7.64 -4.69 5.88
N SER A 54 8.19 -5.89 5.65
CA SER A 54 7.84 -6.72 4.50
C SER A 54 6.36 -7.10 4.51
N ARG A 55 5.88 -7.71 5.61
CA ARG A 55 4.52 -8.26 5.69
C ARG A 55 3.44 -7.19 5.84
N CYS A 56 3.68 -6.14 6.62
CA CYS A 56 2.68 -5.12 6.93
C CYS A 56 2.68 -3.96 5.93
N PHE A 57 3.80 -3.69 5.26
CA PHE A 57 3.88 -2.60 4.28
C PHE A 57 4.02 -3.11 2.86
N ARG A 58 5.15 -3.70 2.47
CA ARG A 58 5.39 -4.06 1.06
C ARG A 58 4.34 -5.04 0.54
N ASP A 59 4.09 -6.13 1.26
CA ASP A 59 3.18 -7.17 0.76
C ASP A 59 1.72 -6.71 0.83
N ILE A 60 1.36 -5.81 1.75
CA ILE A 60 0.02 -5.16 1.74
C ILE A 60 -0.08 -4.16 0.59
N ALA A 61 0.97 -3.38 0.32
CA ALA A 61 1.04 -2.48 -0.83
C ALA A 61 0.89 -3.23 -2.17
N ASP A 62 1.50 -4.41 -2.28
CA ASP A 62 1.34 -5.28 -3.44
C ASP A 62 -0.12 -5.70 -3.64
N ARG A 63 -0.86 -5.95 -2.54
CA ARG A 63 -2.28 -6.30 -2.57
C ARG A 63 -3.16 -5.09 -2.91
N ASP A 64 -2.86 -3.93 -2.33
CA ASP A 64 -3.54 -2.67 -2.65
C ASP A 64 -3.35 -2.31 -4.12
N TYR A 65 -2.15 -2.53 -4.67
CA TYR A 65 -1.89 -2.36 -6.10
C TYR A 65 -2.77 -3.28 -6.96
N ILE A 66 -2.85 -4.58 -6.64
CA ILE A 66 -3.72 -5.50 -7.35
C ILE A 66 -5.20 -5.07 -7.23
N ALA A 67 -5.63 -4.62 -6.06
CA ALA A 67 -6.97 -4.11 -5.83
C ALA A 67 -7.27 -2.87 -6.69
N ALA A 68 -6.32 -1.93 -6.78
CA ALA A 68 -6.43 -0.78 -7.66
C ALA A 68 -6.58 -1.21 -9.13
N ARG A 69 -5.80 -2.18 -9.61
CA ARG A 69 -5.96 -2.72 -10.98
C ARG A 69 -7.35 -3.31 -11.22
N LEU A 70 -7.89 -4.04 -10.26
CA LEU A 70 -9.24 -4.60 -10.32
C LEU A 70 -10.30 -3.50 -10.37
N ALA A 71 -10.17 -2.48 -9.52
CA ALA A 71 -11.07 -1.35 -9.48
C ALA A 71 -11.05 -0.54 -10.78
N SER A 72 -9.85 -0.24 -11.32
CA SER A 72 -9.71 0.44 -12.62
C SER A 72 -10.35 -0.38 -13.74
N ARG A 73 -10.14 -1.70 -13.77
CA ARG A 73 -10.78 -2.58 -14.77
C ARG A 73 -12.30 -2.54 -14.71
N ALA A 74 -12.86 -2.33 -13.51
CA ALA A 74 -14.30 -2.22 -13.28
C ALA A 74 -14.82 -0.77 -13.37
N LEU A 75 -13.96 0.21 -13.73
CA LEU A 75 -14.26 1.64 -13.74
C LEU A 75 -14.73 2.21 -12.39
N LEU A 76 -14.33 1.56 -11.28
CA LEU A 76 -14.58 2.00 -9.91
C LEU A 76 -13.50 3.02 -9.50
N ILE A 77 -13.58 4.23 -10.06
CA ILE A 77 -12.50 5.22 -9.98
C ILE A 77 -12.15 5.67 -8.55
N PRO A 78 -13.11 5.96 -7.66
CA PRO A 78 -12.77 6.29 -6.27
C PRO A 78 -12.02 5.15 -5.57
N GLN A 79 -12.44 3.90 -5.79
CA GLN A 79 -11.78 2.72 -5.22
C GLN A 79 -10.40 2.50 -5.84
N PHE A 80 -10.23 2.78 -7.13
CA PHE A 80 -8.92 2.78 -7.78
C PHE A 80 -7.97 3.81 -7.14
N LEU A 81 -8.41 5.06 -6.97
CA LEU A 81 -7.60 6.14 -6.39
C LEU A 81 -7.21 5.83 -4.95
N TRP A 82 -8.18 5.39 -4.13
CA TRP A 82 -7.93 4.97 -2.76
C TRP A 82 -6.92 3.82 -2.69
N SER A 83 -7.13 2.73 -3.44
CA SER A 83 -6.21 1.60 -3.43
C SER A 83 -4.83 1.97 -3.98
N ALA A 84 -4.74 2.85 -4.98
CA ALA A 84 -3.46 3.38 -5.47
C ALA A 84 -2.72 4.20 -4.39
N GLN A 85 -3.44 5.06 -3.67
CA GLN A 85 -2.89 5.87 -2.57
C GLN A 85 -2.34 4.97 -1.46
N GLN A 86 -3.13 3.97 -1.08
CA GLN A 86 -2.77 2.99 -0.08
C GLN A 86 -1.54 2.16 -0.47
N ALA A 87 -1.37 1.83 -1.75
CA ALA A 87 -0.17 1.15 -2.25
C ALA A 87 1.07 2.06 -2.17
N VAL A 88 0.98 3.29 -2.70
CA VAL A 88 2.09 4.27 -2.68
C VAL A 88 2.53 4.58 -1.25
N GLU A 89 1.59 4.89 -0.35
CA GLU A 89 1.85 5.18 1.06
C GLU A 89 2.65 4.05 1.72
N LYS A 90 2.22 2.81 1.50
CA LYS A 90 2.84 1.64 2.13
C LYS A 90 4.22 1.33 1.56
N TYR A 91 4.46 1.50 0.25
CA TYR A 91 5.83 1.37 -0.29
C TYR A 91 6.78 2.42 0.29
N LEU A 92 6.34 3.67 0.44
CA LEU A 92 7.15 4.72 1.07
C LEU A 92 7.42 4.39 2.55
N LYS A 93 6.40 3.93 3.30
CA LYS A 93 6.57 3.49 4.70
C LYS A 93 7.50 2.29 4.84
N TYR A 94 7.44 1.33 3.91
CA TYR A 94 8.40 0.23 3.85
C TYR A 94 9.82 0.78 3.80
N PHE A 95 10.11 1.65 2.82
CA PHE A 95 11.44 2.22 2.62
C PHE A 95 11.93 2.93 3.88
N LEU A 96 11.10 3.79 4.46
CA LEU A 96 11.45 4.52 5.69
C LEU A 96 11.76 3.56 6.84
N LEU A 97 10.97 2.50 7.03
CA LEU A 97 11.14 1.56 8.14
C LEU A 97 12.39 0.67 7.98
N VAL A 98 12.64 0.10 6.80
CA VAL A 98 13.82 -0.75 6.60
C VAL A 98 15.13 0.03 6.72
N HIS A 99 15.10 1.34 6.45
CA HIS A 99 16.24 2.24 6.65
C HIS A 99 16.24 2.96 8.01
N ARG A 100 15.35 2.58 8.93
CA ARG A 100 15.24 3.14 10.29
C ARG A 100 15.07 4.66 10.32
N ILE A 101 14.46 5.23 9.29
CA ILE A 101 14.15 6.66 9.22
C ILE A 101 12.89 6.92 10.05
N LYS A 102 13.03 7.75 11.10
CA LYS A 102 11.90 8.09 11.99
C LYS A 102 10.81 8.84 11.23
N ALA A 103 9.64 8.23 11.10
CA ALA A 103 8.51 8.73 10.31
C ALA A 103 7.18 8.77 11.10
N THR A 104 7.23 8.82 12.44
CA THR A 104 6.04 8.73 13.32
C THR A 104 4.99 9.82 13.10
N LYS A 105 5.37 10.95 12.49
CA LYS A 105 4.48 12.09 12.19
C LYS A 105 4.05 12.18 10.72
N VAL A 106 4.33 11.16 9.90
CA VAL A 106 3.93 11.13 8.48
C VAL A 106 2.44 10.84 8.34
N ARG A 107 1.89 9.94 9.17
CA ARG A 107 0.49 9.48 9.06
C ARG A 107 0.18 9.01 7.63
N HIS A 108 -0.66 9.74 6.88
CA HIS A 108 -1.10 9.44 5.50
C HIS A 108 -0.53 10.42 4.47
N ASP A 109 0.37 11.32 4.88
CA ASP A 109 0.93 12.35 4.01
C ASP A 109 2.04 11.77 3.11
N ILE A 110 1.66 11.46 1.86
CA ILE A 110 2.55 10.90 0.84
C ILE A 110 3.70 11.85 0.51
N HIS A 111 3.44 13.16 0.38
CA HIS A 111 4.48 14.13 0.03
C HIS A 111 5.55 14.20 1.11
N LYS A 112 5.14 14.21 2.38
CA LYS A 112 6.04 14.18 3.52
C LYS A 112 6.80 12.85 3.62
N ALA A 113 6.16 11.72 3.30
CA ALA A 113 6.82 10.43 3.23
C ALA A 113 7.92 10.44 2.17
N LEU A 114 7.62 10.96 0.97
CA LEU A 114 8.54 11.08 -0.15
C LEU A 114 9.72 12.01 0.17
N GLU A 115 9.47 13.13 0.85
CA GLU A 115 10.55 14.03 1.28
C GLU A 115 11.52 13.34 2.26
N LEU A 116 10.99 12.53 3.18
CA LEU A 116 11.81 11.79 4.15
C LEU A 116 12.67 10.71 3.50
N THR A 117 12.30 10.17 2.32
CA THR A 117 13.12 9.14 1.65
C THR A 117 14.47 9.68 1.21
N LYS A 118 14.61 11.00 1.02
CA LYS A 118 15.89 11.67 0.73
C LYS A 118 16.94 11.50 1.82
N ARG A 119 16.53 11.16 3.05
CA ARG A 119 17.42 10.85 4.18
C ARG A 119 17.95 9.41 4.16
N GLY A 120 17.46 8.60 3.23
CA GLY A 120 17.90 7.21 3.05
C GLY A 120 19.30 7.09 2.46
N PRO A 121 19.82 5.86 2.35
CA PRO A 121 21.16 5.59 1.85
C PRO A 121 21.37 5.96 0.38
N PHE A 122 20.29 6.19 -0.36
CA PHE A 122 20.29 6.67 -1.73
C PHE A 122 18.95 7.33 -2.06
N PRO A 123 18.95 8.37 -2.92
CA PRO A 123 17.72 9.02 -3.34
C PRO A 123 16.89 8.10 -4.24
N MET A 124 15.56 8.23 -4.14
CA MET A 124 14.66 7.61 -5.12
C MET A 124 14.72 8.40 -6.43
N ASP A 125 15.04 7.68 -7.50
CA ASP A 125 15.13 8.21 -8.85
C ASP A 125 13.85 7.82 -9.59
N LEU A 126 12.82 8.64 -9.34
CA LEU A 126 11.47 8.52 -9.90
C LEU A 126 11.34 9.42 -11.13
N SER A 127 10.70 8.91 -12.17
CA SER A 127 10.46 9.68 -13.39
C SER A 127 9.42 10.79 -13.19
N PRO A 128 9.45 11.87 -13.99
CA PRO A 128 8.43 12.92 -13.89
C PRO A 128 6.98 12.41 -13.98
N PRO A 129 6.62 11.48 -14.89
CA PRO A 129 5.27 10.90 -14.92
C PRO A 129 4.91 10.12 -13.65
N CYS A 130 5.88 9.44 -13.04
CA CYS A 130 5.67 8.75 -11.77
C CYS A 130 5.36 9.74 -10.63
N LEU A 131 6.10 10.85 -10.57
CA LEU A 131 5.86 11.91 -9.57
C LEU A 131 4.51 12.61 -9.78
N GLU A 132 4.15 12.89 -11.03
CA GLU A 132 2.85 13.46 -11.38
C GLU A 132 1.71 12.56 -10.92
N PHE A 133 1.78 11.26 -11.22
CA PHE A 133 0.80 10.29 -10.77
C PHE A 133 0.72 10.19 -9.24
N ILE A 134 1.87 10.17 -8.55
CA ILE A 134 1.93 10.16 -7.08
C ILE A 134 1.23 11.40 -6.51
N ASN A 135 1.41 12.57 -7.11
CA ASN A 135 0.74 13.79 -6.67
C ASN A 135 -0.78 13.70 -6.88
N THR A 136 -1.23 13.28 -8.07
CA THR A 136 -2.67 13.08 -8.34
C THR A 136 -3.32 12.14 -7.32
N VAL A 137 -2.65 11.03 -7.02
CA VAL A 137 -3.15 10.04 -6.06
C VAL A 137 -3.09 10.56 -4.61
N ALA A 138 -2.09 11.36 -4.25
CA ALA A 138 -2.01 11.98 -2.93
C ALA A 138 -3.13 13.01 -2.70
N GLU A 139 -3.50 13.75 -3.74
CA GLU A 139 -4.55 14.77 -3.69
C GLU A 139 -5.96 14.17 -3.72
N LEU A 140 -6.21 13.18 -4.57
CA LEU A 140 -7.55 12.63 -4.77
C LEU A 140 -7.84 11.39 -3.94
N GLY A 141 -6.82 10.58 -3.66
CA GLY A 141 -6.99 9.26 -3.04
C GLY A 141 -7.23 9.28 -1.53
N GLU A 142 -7.10 10.42 -0.85
CA GLU A 142 -7.38 10.53 0.59
C GLU A 142 -8.90 10.48 0.89
N TYR A 143 -9.72 10.95 -0.05
CA TYR A 143 -11.15 11.09 0.12
C TYR A 143 -11.87 9.78 -0.20
N ARG A 144 -12.41 9.14 0.85
CA ARG A 144 -13.13 7.85 0.74
C ARG A 144 -14.58 8.01 0.33
N TYR A 145 -15.15 9.16 0.62
CA TYR A 145 -16.47 9.56 0.14
C TYR A 145 -16.29 10.57 -0.99
N LEU A 146 -17.38 10.86 -1.70
CA LEU A 146 -17.42 11.94 -2.70
C LEU A 146 -17.50 13.31 -1.99
N ASP A 147 -16.54 13.51 -1.09
CA ASP A 147 -16.32 14.70 -0.28
C ASP A 147 -15.69 15.82 -1.08
N VAL A 148 -15.02 15.49 -2.19
CA VAL A 148 -14.46 16.43 -3.17
C VAL A 148 -14.77 15.90 -4.57
N SER A 149 -14.99 16.80 -5.52
CA SER A 149 -15.10 16.43 -6.93
C SER A 149 -13.79 15.79 -7.40
N TYR A 150 -13.87 14.78 -8.24
CA TYR A 150 -12.68 14.16 -8.83
C TYR A 150 -12.80 14.09 -10.34
N PHE A 151 -11.64 14.06 -10.99
CA PHE A 151 -11.53 13.82 -12.42
C PHE A 151 -10.24 13.06 -12.69
N VAL A 152 -10.35 11.97 -13.46
CA VAL A 152 -9.23 11.15 -13.91
C VAL A 152 -9.22 11.16 -15.42
N GLN A 153 -8.08 11.59 -15.96
CA GLN A 153 -7.82 11.62 -17.39
C GLN A 153 -6.60 10.77 -17.74
N GLY A 154 -6.57 10.24 -18.97
CA GLY A 154 -5.36 9.61 -19.50
C GLY A 154 -5.22 8.15 -19.09
N TYR A 155 -3.98 7.69 -19.06
CA TYR A 155 -3.64 6.29 -18.91
C TYR A 155 -3.38 5.90 -17.45
N ALA A 156 -4.29 6.28 -16.54
CA ALA A 156 -4.11 6.14 -15.09
C ALA A 156 -3.64 4.74 -14.63
N LEU A 157 -4.12 3.67 -15.28
CA LEU A 157 -3.67 2.30 -14.96
C LEU A 157 -2.19 2.04 -15.35
N LEU A 158 -1.74 2.61 -16.48
CA LEU A 158 -0.34 2.55 -16.92
C LEU A 158 0.56 3.36 -15.99
N ASP A 159 0.07 4.52 -15.54
CA ASP A 159 0.80 5.40 -14.63
C ASP A 159 0.92 4.77 -13.24
N LEU A 160 -0.13 4.08 -12.78
CA LEU A 160 -0.06 3.22 -11.59
C LEU A 160 1.00 2.12 -11.75
N ASP A 161 1.01 1.40 -12.87
CA ASP A 161 1.97 0.32 -13.11
C ASP A 161 3.41 0.81 -13.08
N ARG A 162 3.65 1.98 -13.70
CA ARG A 162 4.93 2.65 -13.67
C ARG A 162 5.32 3.04 -12.25
N ALA A 163 4.43 3.74 -11.53
CA ALA A 163 4.72 4.23 -10.19
C ALA A 163 5.02 3.08 -9.22
N VAL A 164 4.23 2.01 -9.27
CA VAL A 164 4.45 0.82 -8.44
C VAL A 164 5.76 0.14 -8.82
N TRP A 165 6.06 -0.03 -10.11
CA TRP A 165 7.35 -0.60 -10.51
C TRP A 165 8.53 0.27 -10.03
N GLU A 166 8.47 1.58 -10.24
CA GLU A 166 9.55 2.48 -9.85
C GLU A 166 9.77 2.49 -8.34
N LEU A 167 8.71 2.57 -7.52
CA LEU A 167 8.79 2.51 -6.06
C LEU A 167 9.25 1.14 -5.55
N ARG A 168 8.75 0.04 -6.11
CA ARG A 168 9.10 -1.33 -5.67
C ARG A 168 10.59 -1.64 -5.84
N ARG A 169 11.29 -1.00 -6.78
CA ARG A 169 12.75 -1.15 -6.90
C ARG A 169 13.51 -0.77 -5.64
N TYR A 170 12.97 0.16 -4.87
CA TYR A 170 13.52 0.61 -3.59
C TYR A 170 13.02 -0.23 -2.40
N CYS A 171 12.04 -1.10 -2.61
CA CYS A 171 11.42 -1.92 -1.57
C CYS A 171 12.11 -3.29 -1.39
N GLN A 172 13.44 -3.26 -1.36
CA GLN A 172 14.28 -4.44 -1.17
C GLN A 172 14.79 -4.50 0.27
N LEU A 173 14.96 -5.70 0.81
CA LEU A 173 15.57 -5.86 2.12
C LEU A 173 17.09 -5.78 1.96
N LEU A 174 17.67 -4.63 2.27
CA LEU A 174 19.12 -4.40 2.12
C LEU A 174 19.93 -4.86 3.32
N ASP A 175 19.27 -5.02 4.47
CA ASP A 175 19.93 -5.23 5.74
C ASP A 175 19.50 -6.54 6.42
N THR A 176 20.51 -7.38 6.66
CA THR A 176 20.53 -8.35 7.74
C THR A 176 21.78 -8.00 8.54
N GLN A 177 21.63 -7.50 9.77
CA GLN A 177 22.72 -7.13 10.69
C GLN A 177 23.74 -8.27 10.98
N GLN A 178 23.50 -9.48 10.44
CA GLN A 178 24.46 -10.59 10.37
C GLN A 178 25.70 -10.29 9.52
N ALA A 179 25.61 -9.33 8.60
CA ALA A 179 26.69 -8.98 7.69
C ALA A 179 27.74 -8.14 8.44
N ALA A 180 29.02 -8.52 8.35
CA ALA A 180 30.11 -7.64 8.76
C ALA A 180 29.93 -6.24 8.12
N PRO A 181 30.39 -5.13 8.73
CA PRO A 181 30.20 -3.79 8.16
C PRO A 181 30.59 -3.68 6.67
N SER A 182 31.62 -4.43 6.25
CA SER A 182 32.05 -4.56 4.87
C SER A 182 31.07 -5.31 3.96
N GLU A 183 30.35 -6.31 4.46
CA GLU A 183 29.30 -7.03 3.74
C GLU A 183 27.99 -6.23 3.64
N HIS A 184 27.64 -5.47 4.68
CA HIS A 184 26.48 -4.58 4.65
C HIS A 184 26.65 -3.51 3.55
N LEU A 185 27.81 -2.88 3.48
CA LEU A 185 28.14 -1.93 2.41
C LEU A 185 28.10 -2.59 1.03
N LYS A 186 28.65 -3.81 0.87
CA LYS A 186 28.57 -4.57 -0.39
C LYS A 186 27.12 -4.85 -0.82
N ARG A 187 26.22 -5.18 0.11
CA ARG A 187 24.80 -5.42 -0.20
C ARG A 187 24.08 -4.14 -0.63
N ILE A 188 24.35 -3.02 0.05
CA ILE A 188 23.82 -1.71 -0.36
C ILE A 188 24.31 -1.37 -1.76
N GLU A 189 25.60 -1.52 -2.05
CA GLU A 189 26.14 -1.26 -3.39
C GLU A 189 25.58 -2.20 -4.45
N LEU A 190 25.42 -3.50 -4.14
CA LEU A 190 24.77 -4.45 -5.03
C LEU A 190 23.32 -4.04 -5.33
N ALA A 191 22.56 -3.63 -4.33
CA ALA A 191 21.19 -3.21 -4.52
C ALA A 191 21.08 -1.89 -5.29
N LYS A 192 21.96 -0.92 -5.03
CA LYS A 192 22.09 0.29 -5.84
C LYS A 192 22.37 -0.05 -7.29
N GLU A 193 23.26 -1.00 -7.54
CA GLU A 193 23.60 -1.42 -8.89
C GLU A 193 22.44 -2.15 -9.57
N GLN A 194 21.72 -3.03 -8.86
CA GLN A 194 20.49 -3.66 -9.38
C GLN A 194 19.42 -2.61 -9.72
N ILE A 195 19.23 -1.60 -8.86
CA ILE A 195 18.31 -0.49 -9.12
C ILE A 195 18.76 0.32 -10.34
N ARG A 196 20.06 0.60 -10.48
CA ARG A 196 20.61 1.32 -11.63
C ARG A 196 20.40 0.54 -12.92
N GLN A 197 20.79 -0.74 -12.95
CA GLN A 197 20.67 -1.61 -14.12
C GLN A 197 19.22 -1.89 -14.51
N SER A 198 18.28 -1.87 -13.56
CA SER A 198 16.86 -2.12 -13.84
C SER A 198 16.26 -1.14 -14.84
N LYS A 199 16.81 0.08 -14.98
CA LYS A 199 16.35 1.07 -15.97
C LYS A 199 16.71 0.69 -17.40
N SER A 200 17.82 0.00 -17.58
CA SER A 200 18.33 -0.41 -18.90
C SER A 200 17.78 -1.77 -19.35
N ARG A 201 17.05 -2.47 -18.47
CA ARG A 201 16.45 -3.77 -18.74
C ARG A 201 14.94 -3.66 -18.85
N PRO A 202 14.28 -4.58 -19.56
CA PRO A 202 12.83 -4.67 -19.54
C PRO A 202 12.27 -4.75 -18.11
N PRO A 203 11.26 -3.94 -17.75
CA PRO A 203 10.72 -3.86 -16.38
C PRO A 203 10.34 -5.22 -15.76
N HIS A 204 9.76 -6.12 -16.56
CA HIS A 204 9.29 -7.43 -16.11
C HIS A 204 10.40 -8.38 -15.61
N GLU A 205 11.67 -8.10 -15.93
CA GLU A 205 12.82 -8.88 -15.46
C GLU A 205 13.21 -8.52 -14.03
N PHE A 206 12.88 -7.31 -13.57
CA PHE A 206 13.16 -6.91 -12.20
C PHE A 206 12.24 -7.67 -11.24
N LYS A 207 12.84 -8.29 -10.20
CA LYS A 207 12.14 -9.08 -9.19
C LYS A 207 12.64 -8.68 -7.80
N VAL A 208 11.71 -8.49 -6.88
CA VAL A 208 12.02 -8.32 -5.46
C VAL A 208 12.07 -9.70 -4.79
N LEU A 209 13.15 -10.00 -4.09
CA LEU A 209 13.27 -11.26 -3.36
C LEU A 209 12.21 -11.36 -2.25
N GLY A 210 11.44 -12.45 -2.27
CA GLY A 210 10.38 -12.71 -1.31
C GLY A 210 9.20 -11.74 -1.38
N GLY A 211 9.00 -11.04 -2.50
CA GLY A 211 7.86 -10.16 -2.70
C GLY A 211 6.57 -10.92 -3.07
N TYR A 212 5.43 -10.38 -2.67
CA TYR A 212 4.13 -11.01 -2.92
C TYR A 212 3.76 -11.00 -4.40
N LEU A 213 4.07 -9.94 -5.16
CA LEU A 213 3.83 -9.95 -6.62
C LEU A 213 4.60 -11.08 -7.33
N GLU A 214 5.82 -11.37 -6.89
CA GLU A 214 6.64 -12.45 -7.44
C GLU A 214 6.03 -13.83 -7.17
N GLU A 215 5.49 -14.04 -5.96
CA GLU A 215 4.72 -15.25 -5.60
C GLU A 215 3.48 -15.41 -6.51
N VAL A 216 2.70 -14.34 -6.67
CA VAL A 216 1.51 -14.31 -7.53
C VAL A 216 1.87 -14.61 -8.99
N LEU A 217 2.99 -14.08 -9.50
CA LEU A 217 3.42 -14.31 -10.88
C LEU A 217 3.90 -15.75 -11.12
N ALA A 218 4.57 -16.35 -10.14
CA ALA A 218 5.08 -17.72 -10.18
C ALA A 218 3.93 -18.74 -10.19
N ASN A 219 2.89 -18.52 -9.38
CA ASN A 219 1.74 -19.42 -9.32
C ASN A 219 0.70 -19.10 -10.41
N LYS A 220 0.72 -19.88 -11.50
CA LYS A 220 -0.23 -19.73 -12.63
C LYS A 220 -1.71 -19.82 -12.23
N LYS A 221 -2.04 -20.52 -11.13
CA LYS A 221 -3.42 -20.70 -10.64
C LYS A 221 -3.84 -19.64 -9.61
N HIS A 222 -2.95 -18.73 -9.23
CA HIS A 222 -3.26 -17.71 -8.24
C HIS A 222 -4.33 -16.74 -8.76
N ALA A 223 -5.39 -16.51 -8.00
CA ALA A 223 -6.52 -15.67 -8.41
C ALA A 223 -6.10 -14.24 -8.78
N ALA A 224 -5.18 -13.66 -8.00
CA ALA A 224 -4.64 -12.33 -8.26
C ALA A 224 -3.74 -12.22 -9.50
N ARG A 225 -3.30 -13.35 -10.09
CA ARG A 225 -2.34 -13.32 -11.20
C ARG A 225 -2.94 -12.74 -12.47
N SER A 226 -4.16 -13.13 -12.81
CA SER A 226 -4.85 -12.64 -14.01
C SER A 226 -5.01 -11.11 -14.00
N PRO A 227 -5.53 -10.48 -12.93
CA PRO A 227 -5.56 -9.03 -12.79
C PRO A 227 -4.17 -8.36 -12.86
N LEU A 228 -3.16 -8.97 -12.23
CA LEU A 228 -1.80 -8.43 -12.23
C LEU A 228 -1.23 -8.33 -13.65
N ILE A 229 -1.38 -9.36 -14.49
CA ILE A 229 -0.79 -9.39 -15.83
C ILE A 229 -1.68 -8.81 -16.94
N TRP A 230 -2.98 -8.63 -16.71
CA TRP A 230 -3.91 -8.10 -17.71
C TRP A 230 -3.51 -6.68 -18.09
N ASN A 231 -3.19 -6.36 -19.35
CA ASN A 231 -2.74 -5.03 -19.79
C ASN A 231 -1.56 -4.39 -19.02
N ASN A 232 -0.70 -5.21 -18.41
CA ASN A 232 0.46 -4.72 -17.66
C ASN A 232 1.74 -4.77 -18.51
N ALA A 233 2.44 -3.64 -18.65
CA ALA A 233 3.73 -3.57 -19.34
C ALA A 233 4.94 -3.80 -18.41
N PHE A 234 4.73 -3.64 -17.10
CA PHE A 234 5.78 -3.64 -16.08
C PHE A 234 5.92 -4.99 -15.38
N PHE A 235 4.80 -5.67 -15.12
CA PHE A 235 4.76 -6.95 -14.39
C PHE A 235 4.28 -8.09 -15.30
N GLY A 236 5.08 -9.17 -15.35
CA GLY A 236 4.76 -10.35 -16.12
C GLY A 236 5.94 -11.33 -16.23
N ASN A 237 5.75 -12.33 -17.09
CA ASN A 237 6.75 -13.37 -17.37
C ASN A 237 7.44 -13.18 -18.73
N ARG A 238 7.05 -12.16 -19.50
CA ARG A 238 7.62 -11.86 -20.82
C ARG A 238 7.57 -10.37 -21.07
N LYS A 239 8.48 -9.88 -21.92
CA LYS A 239 8.43 -8.52 -22.44
C LYS A 239 7.11 -8.31 -23.17
N ARG A 240 6.49 -7.16 -22.94
CA ARG A 240 5.37 -6.68 -23.76
C ARG A 240 5.78 -5.35 -24.37
N GLU A 241 5.79 -5.31 -25.69
CA GLU A 241 6.11 -4.10 -26.44
C GLU A 241 4.89 -3.19 -26.55
N THR A 242 3.70 -3.79 -26.55
CA THR A 242 2.42 -3.09 -26.60
C THR A 242 1.47 -3.62 -25.54
N VAL A 243 0.72 -2.71 -24.93
CA VAL A 243 -0.41 -3.00 -24.05
C VAL A 243 -1.60 -2.15 -24.48
N ARG A 244 -2.81 -2.68 -24.31
CA ARG A 244 -4.02 -1.88 -24.52
C ARG A 244 -4.19 -1.00 -23.29
N ALA A 245 -3.93 0.29 -23.45
CA ALA A 245 -4.20 1.28 -22.41
C ALA A 245 -5.59 1.87 -22.66
N HIS A 246 -6.40 1.98 -21.61
CA HIS A 246 -7.66 2.72 -21.68
C HIS A 246 -7.35 4.17 -21.34
N ASP A 247 -7.68 5.07 -22.26
CA ASP A 247 -7.72 6.49 -21.98
C ASP A 247 -8.98 6.77 -21.13
N HIS A 248 -8.79 7.12 -19.87
CA HIS A 248 -9.88 7.45 -18.97
C HIS A 248 -10.27 8.91 -19.20
N PHE A 249 -11.57 9.19 -19.14
CA PHE A 249 -12.11 10.54 -19.06
C PHE A 249 -13.34 10.45 -18.17
N ILE A 250 -13.10 10.32 -16.86
CA ILE A 250 -14.15 10.04 -15.87
C ILE A 250 -14.00 11.02 -14.73
N GLY A 251 -15.09 11.69 -14.38
CA GLY A 251 -15.16 12.54 -13.20
C GLY A 251 -16.56 12.56 -12.62
N GLU A 252 -16.64 12.96 -11.37
CA GLU A 252 -17.89 13.14 -10.65
C GLU A 252 -17.78 14.37 -9.76
N ASN A 253 -18.82 15.20 -9.77
CA ASN A 253 -18.87 16.39 -8.93
C ASN A 253 -19.42 16.04 -7.56
N ALA A 254 -18.76 16.53 -6.51
CA ALA A 254 -19.25 16.35 -5.15
C ALA A 254 -20.60 17.05 -4.96
N PRO A 255 -21.56 16.43 -4.25
CA PRO A 255 -22.83 17.07 -3.91
C PRO A 255 -22.64 18.42 -3.21
N LEU A 256 -21.64 18.54 -2.33
CA LEU A 256 -21.31 19.80 -1.65
C LEU A 256 -20.67 20.85 -2.56
N TYR A 257 -20.09 20.44 -3.69
CA TYR A 257 -19.63 21.39 -4.70
C TYR A 257 -20.81 22.00 -5.45
N LEU A 258 -21.79 21.17 -5.82
CA LEU A 258 -22.98 21.58 -6.57
C LEU A 258 -24.01 22.34 -5.70
N PHE A 259 -24.16 21.92 -4.44
CA PHE A 259 -25.16 22.45 -3.51
C PHE A 259 -24.51 22.88 -2.17
N PRO A 260 -23.57 23.83 -2.17
CA PRO A 260 -22.83 24.21 -0.97
C PRO A 260 -23.71 24.75 0.17
N GLN A 261 -24.90 25.28 -0.15
CA GLN A 261 -25.87 25.78 0.81
C GLN A 261 -26.39 24.71 1.80
N MET A 262 -26.26 23.43 1.48
CA MET A 262 -26.70 22.35 2.37
C MET A 262 -25.69 22.05 3.50
N LEU A 263 -24.50 22.65 3.47
CA LEU A 263 -23.38 22.29 4.34
C LEU A 263 -23.74 22.29 5.83
N ASP A 264 -24.30 23.39 6.35
CA ASP A 264 -24.56 23.50 7.79
C ASP A 264 -25.64 22.52 8.26
N GLN A 265 -26.68 22.29 7.45
CA GLN A 265 -27.69 21.26 7.75
C GLN A 265 -27.09 19.86 7.66
N LEU A 266 -26.21 19.60 6.69
CA LEU A 266 -25.57 18.31 6.52
C LEU A 266 -24.66 17.95 7.71
N LEU A 267 -23.98 18.93 8.29
CA LEU A 267 -23.11 18.75 9.46
C LEU A 267 -23.84 18.28 10.73
N GLU A 268 -25.17 18.40 10.78
CA GLU A 268 -25.99 17.80 11.85
C GLU A 268 -26.03 16.26 11.76
N TYR A 269 -25.82 15.69 10.56
CA TYR A 269 -26.03 14.27 10.30
C TYR A 269 -24.74 13.50 9.98
N VAL A 270 -23.72 14.16 9.42
CA VAL A 270 -22.49 13.50 8.99
C VAL A 270 -21.23 14.26 9.43
N PHE A 271 -20.18 13.50 9.71
CA PHE A 271 -18.86 14.07 10.01
C PHE A 271 -18.12 14.42 8.71
N ILE A 272 -17.76 15.68 8.57
CA ILE A 272 -16.88 16.19 7.49
C ILE A 272 -15.61 16.76 8.15
N PRO A 273 -14.41 16.47 7.64
CA PRO A 273 -13.17 17.01 8.20
C PRO A 273 -13.21 18.54 8.29
N PRO A 274 -12.77 19.16 9.41
CA PRO A 274 -12.87 20.61 9.62
C PRO A 274 -12.26 21.45 8.49
N LYS A 275 -11.10 21.02 7.96
CA LYS A 275 -10.44 21.68 6.82
C LYS A 275 -11.35 21.76 5.59
N LEU A 276 -12.13 20.71 5.33
CA LEU A 276 -13.02 20.64 4.18
C LEU A 276 -14.30 21.46 4.41
N VAL A 277 -14.80 21.51 5.65
CA VAL A 277 -15.89 22.42 6.04
C VAL A 277 -15.51 23.88 5.75
N ASP A 278 -14.31 24.28 6.17
CA ASP A 278 -13.82 25.65 5.93
C ASP A 278 -13.73 25.96 4.43
N GLN A 279 -13.25 25.00 3.63
CA GLN A 279 -13.18 25.14 2.17
C GLN A 279 -14.57 25.27 1.52
N TYR A 280 -15.56 24.49 1.97
CA TYR A 280 -16.91 24.60 1.42
C TYR A 280 -17.64 25.88 1.83
N ARG A 281 -17.36 26.43 3.01
CA ARG A 281 -17.87 27.75 3.40
C ARG A 281 -17.30 28.87 2.53
N LEU A 282 -16.01 28.78 2.18
CA LEU A 282 -15.39 29.71 1.25
C LEU A 282 -16.01 29.59 -0.15
N HIS A 283 -16.17 28.36 -0.66
CA HIS A 283 -16.84 28.10 -1.94
C HIS A 283 -18.26 28.67 -1.97
N LEU A 284 -19.06 28.46 -0.91
CA LEU A 284 -20.39 29.05 -0.79
C LEU A 284 -20.36 30.57 -0.92
N ALA A 285 -19.44 31.24 -0.20
CA ALA A 285 -19.29 32.69 -0.27
C ALA A 285 -18.84 33.18 -1.67
N GLU A 286 -18.11 32.37 -2.43
CA GLU A 286 -17.73 32.68 -3.81
C GLU A 286 -18.89 32.52 -4.79
N VAL A 287 -19.72 31.49 -4.60
CA VAL A 287 -20.95 31.25 -5.36
C VAL A 287 -21.96 32.37 -5.10
N GLU A 288 -22.19 32.74 -3.84
CA GLU A 288 -23.11 33.82 -3.46
C GLU A 288 -22.66 35.20 -3.98
N ALA A 289 -21.34 35.41 -4.06
CA ALA A 289 -20.76 36.60 -4.67
C ALA A 289 -20.82 36.60 -6.21
N GLY A 290 -21.34 35.55 -6.85
CA GLY A 290 -21.41 35.41 -8.30
C GLY A 290 -20.04 35.27 -8.98
N ARG A 291 -18.99 34.93 -8.23
CA ARG A 291 -17.62 34.81 -8.75
C ARG A 291 -17.36 33.44 -9.39
N ILE A 292 -18.10 32.42 -8.97
CA ILE A 292 -17.98 31.04 -9.43
C ILE A 292 -19.38 30.51 -9.70
N THR A 293 -19.54 29.75 -10.78
CA THR A 293 -20.76 28.96 -11.02
C THR A 293 -20.49 27.53 -10.53
N PRO A 294 -21.36 26.96 -9.68
CA PRO A 294 -21.24 25.57 -9.27
C PRO A 294 -21.48 24.59 -10.42
#